data_AF-A0A519CRM2-F1
#
_entry.id   AF-A0A519CRM2-F1
#
_cell.length_a   1.000
_cell.length_b   1.000
_cell.length_c   1.000
_cell.angle_alpha   90.00
_cell.angle_beta   90.00
_cell.angle_gamma   90.00
#
_symmetry.space_group_name_H-M   'P 1'
#
loop_
_entity.id
_entity.type
_entity.pdbx_description
1 polymer ?
#
loop_
_entity_poly.entity_id
_entity_poly.type
_entity_poly.pdbx_seq_one_letter_code
_entity_poly.pdbx_strand_id
1 'polypeptide(L)'
;MMESGMGVMGRAGLPNFTRIIADSDLDGLCAAAVLKTVNPNAEVIFAHAALIRSGAMDSQIDENTAIVDLPFHENCGLYLDHHLTNRPTKKQEEEFVARGGVCQWEATPSAARLAYDLISP
;
A
#
# COMPACT_ATOMS: atom_id res chain seq x y z
N MET A 1 -23.16 13.59 5.73
CA MET A 1 -22.01 14.34 5.17
C MET A 1 -20.93 13.32 4.84
N MET A 2 -20.86 12.89 3.59
CA MET A 2 -19.89 11.90 3.08
C MET A 2 -19.23 12.52 1.85
N GLU A 3 -18.30 13.46 2.04
CA GLU A 3 -17.58 14.11 0.93
C GLU A 3 -16.06 14.25 1.16
N SER A 4 -15.51 13.77 2.28
CA SER A 4 -14.13 14.12 2.66
C SER A 4 -13.03 13.14 2.23
N GLY A 5 -13.35 11.92 1.79
CA GLY A 5 -12.34 10.90 1.44
C GLY A 5 -11.77 11.02 0.02
N MET A 6 -12.65 11.16 -0.99
CA MET A 6 -12.23 11.20 -2.40
C MET A 6 -11.35 12.42 -2.74
N GLY A 7 -11.55 13.55 -2.05
CA GLY A 7 -10.82 14.79 -2.32
C GLY A 7 -9.35 14.76 -1.87
N VAL A 8 -9.03 14.04 -0.79
CA VAL A 8 -7.65 13.95 -0.27
C VAL A 8 -6.87 12.88 -1.01
N MET A 9 -7.46 11.71 -1.25
CA MET A 9 -6.83 10.61 -1.98
C MET A 9 -6.48 11.01 -3.43
N GLY A 10 -7.39 11.68 -4.12
CA GLY A 10 -7.15 12.17 -5.48
C GLY A 10 -6.06 13.25 -5.57
N ARG A 11 -5.90 14.08 -4.54
CA ARG A 11 -4.81 15.08 -4.47
C ARG A 11 -3.44 14.46 -4.19
N ALA A 12 -3.41 13.38 -3.41
CA ALA A 12 -2.21 12.60 -3.10
C ALA A 12 -1.80 11.64 -4.25
N GLY A 13 -2.57 11.58 -5.34
CA GLY A 13 -2.32 10.62 -6.42
C GLY A 13 -2.51 9.16 -6.00
N LEU A 14 -3.23 8.91 -4.90
CA LEU A 14 -3.50 7.57 -4.41
C LEU A 14 -4.71 6.97 -5.13
N PRO A 15 -4.65 5.68 -5.52
CA PRO A 15 -5.81 4.99 -6.08
C PRO A 15 -6.85 4.76 -4.98
N ASN A 16 -8.09 4.50 -5.36
CA ASN A 16 -9.07 3.99 -4.41
C ASN A 16 -8.63 2.60 -3.93
N PHE A 17 -8.75 2.35 -2.63
CA PHE A 17 -8.54 1.03 -2.03
C PHE A 17 -9.65 0.76 -1.03
N THR A 18 -10.07 -0.49 -0.88
CA THR A 18 -11.04 -0.91 0.15
C THR A 18 -10.38 -1.74 1.25
N ARG A 19 -9.14 -2.19 1.02
CA ARG A 19 -8.37 -3.01 1.94
C ARG A 19 -6.93 -2.52 2.03
N ILE A 20 -6.37 -2.56 3.22
CA ILE A 20 -4.94 -2.38 3.51
C ILE A 20 -4.44 -3.69 4.11
N ILE A 21 -3.47 -4.32 3.47
CA ILE A 21 -2.71 -5.42 4.05
C ILE A 21 -1.34 -4.87 4.41
N ALA A 22 -1.03 -4.81 5.70
CA ALA A 22 0.17 -4.18 6.23
C ALA A 22 1.03 -5.18 7.02
N ASP A 23 2.34 -4.93 7.15
CA ASP A 23 3.16 -5.68 8.10
C ASP A 23 2.62 -5.51 9.52
N SER A 24 2.75 -6.57 10.31
CA SER A 24 2.23 -6.70 11.67
C SER A 24 3.09 -6.02 12.74
N ASP A 25 4.16 -5.34 12.34
CA ASP A 25 5.04 -4.60 13.24
C ASP A 25 4.58 -3.15 13.47
N LEU A 26 5.44 -2.33 14.12
CA LEU A 26 5.11 -0.95 14.42
C LEU A 26 5.03 -0.07 13.17
N ASP A 27 5.87 -0.32 12.15
CA ASP A 27 5.94 0.52 10.96
C ASP A 27 4.71 0.27 10.07
N GLY A 28 4.40 -1.00 9.80
CA GLY A 28 3.19 -1.39 9.08
C GLY A 28 1.90 -0.91 9.76
N LEU A 29 1.80 -1.03 11.10
CA LEU A 29 0.67 -0.48 11.87
C LEU A 29 0.54 1.03 11.71
N CYS A 30 1.63 1.77 11.88
CA CYS A 30 1.60 3.23 11.75
C CYS A 30 1.24 3.66 10.31
N ALA A 31 1.80 3.00 9.30
CA ALA A 31 1.50 3.26 7.90
C ALA A 31 0.01 3.03 7.57
N ALA A 32 -0.56 1.92 8.05
CA ALA A 32 -1.98 1.64 7.89
C ALA A 32 -2.85 2.70 8.60
N ALA A 33 -2.47 3.12 9.80
CA ALA A 33 -3.18 4.19 10.53
C ALA A 33 -3.14 5.53 9.79
N VAL A 34 -2.02 5.86 9.14
CA VAL A 34 -1.90 7.06 8.31
C VAL A 34 -2.81 6.97 7.08
N LEU A 35 -2.81 5.86 6.35
CA LEU A 35 -3.70 5.66 5.19
C LEU A 35 -5.19 5.67 5.57
N LYS A 36 -5.53 5.22 6.78
CA LYS A 36 -6.91 5.31 7.33
C LYS A 36 -7.40 6.75 7.48
N THR A 37 -6.51 7.75 7.58
CA THR A 37 -6.92 9.16 7.68
C THR A 37 -7.55 9.68 6.38
N VAL A 38 -7.12 9.15 5.23
CA VAL A 38 -7.66 9.51 3.91
C VAL A 38 -8.78 8.56 3.47
N ASN A 39 -8.76 7.31 3.95
CA ASN A 39 -9.85 6.36 3.78
C ASN A 39 -10.24 5.65 5.10
N PRO A 40 -11.12 6.26 5.91
CA PRO A 40 -11.53 5.71 7.20
C PRO A 40 -12.33 4.39 7.13
N ASN A 41 -12.77 3.97 5.93
CA ASN A 41 -13.58 2.76 5.76
C ASN A 41 -12.81 1.54 5.25
N ALA A 42 -11.54 1.69 4.82
CA ALA A 42 -10.73 0.55 4.38
C ALA A 42 -10.56 -0.55 5.46
N GLU A 43 -10.78 -1.80 5.12
CA GLU A 43 -10.43 -2.93 6.00
C GLU A 43 -8.91 -2.96 6.22
N VAL A 44 -8.45 -3.29 7.44
CA VAL A 44 -7.02 -3.47 7.72
C VAL A 44 -6.77 -4.92 8.12
N ILE A 45 -5.83 -5.57 7.44
CA ILE A 45 -5.36 -6.91 7.74
C ILE A 45 -3.86 -6.83 8.00
N PHE A 46 -3.43 -7.32 9.17
CA PHE A 46 -2.01 -7.45 9.46
C PHE A 46 -1.51 -8.82 9.01
N ALA A 47 -0.40 -8.83 8.29
CA ALA A 47 0.22 -10.04 7.76
C ALA A 47 1.73 -10.01 7.99
N HIS A 48 2.35 -11.18 7.93
CA HIS A 48 3.80 -11.29 7.89
C HIS A 48 4.25 -11.43 6.44
N ALA A 49 5.40 -10.85 6.09
CA ALA A 49 6.03 -11.01 4.76
C ALA A 49 6.07 -12.46 4.22
N ALA A 50 6.20 -13.47 5.08
CA ALA A 50 6.20 -14.88 4.67
C ALA A 50 4.86 -15.33 4.06
N LEU A 51 3.74 -14.79 4.56
CA LEU A 51 2.41 -15.11 4.03
C LEU A 51 2.21 -14.54 2.62
N ILE A 52 2.74 -13.34 2.35
CA ILE A 52 2.73 -12.75 1.01
C ILE A 52 3.60 -13.57 0.06
N ARG A 53 4.84 -13.91 0.45
CA ARG A 53 5.77 -14.67 -0.41
C ARG A 53 5.29 -16.08 -0.73
N SER A 54 4.58 -16.71 0.20
CA SER A 54 4.08 -18.08 0.03
C SER A 54 2.80 -18.16 -0.82
N GLY A 55 2.20 -17.02 -1.15
CA GLY A 55 0.91 -16.96 -1.84
C GLY A 55 -0.30 -17.24 -0.96
N ALA A 56 -0.12 -17.36 0.36
CA ALA A 56 -1.21 -17.66 1.29
C ALA A 56 -2.29 -16.57 1.33
N MET A 57 -1.95 -15.35 0.92
CA MET A 57 -2.84 -14.20 0.90
C MET A 57 -3.41 -13.89 -0.49
N ASP A 58 -3.05 -14.63 -1.55
CA ASP A 58 -3.36 -14.27 -2.95
C ASP A 58 -4.86 -14.08 -3.19
N SER A 59 -5.70 -14.93 -2.57
CA SER A 59 -7.16 -14.84 -2.68
C SER A 59 -7.77 -13.58 -2.04
N GLN A 60 -6.98 -12.84 -1.26
CA GLN A 60 -7.36 -11.61 -0.57
C GLN A 60 -6.71 -10.36 -1.18
N ILE A 61 -5.91 -10.49 -2.24
CA ILE A 61 -5.20 -9.38 -2.88
C ILE A 61 -5.75 -9.15 -4.29
N ASP A 62 -6.33 -7.97 -4.47
CA ASP A 62 -6.93 -7.50 -5.72
C ASP A 62 -6.56 -6.02 -5.98
N GLU A 63 -7.05 -5.46 -7.08
CA GLU A 63 -6.77 -4.09 -7.50
C GLU A 63 -7.28 -3.02 -6.52
N ASN A 64 -8.09 -3.40 -5.53
CA ASN A 64 -8.59 -2.51 -4.48
C ASN A 64 -7.81 -2.69 -3.15
N THR A 65 -6.71 -3.43 -3.18
CA THR A 65 -5.87 -3.72 -2.02
C THR A 65 -4.62 -2.84 -2.03
N ALA A 66 -4.32 -2.20 -0.90
CA ALA A 66 -3.04 -1.57 -0.63
C ALA A 66 -2.12 -2.57 0.12
N ILE A 67 -0.97 -2.90 -0.46
CA ILE A 67 0.10 -3.68 0.19
C ILE A 67 1.09 -2.71 0.80
N VAL A 68 1.27 -2.78 2.12
CA VAL A 68 2.00 -1.79 2.90
C VAL A 68 3.10 -2.46 3.71
N ASP A 69 4.34 -2.01 3.55
CA ASP A 69 5.52 -2.50 4.27
C ASP A 69 5.77 -4.01 4.13
N LEU A 70 5.31 -4.57 3.01
CA LEU A 70 5.32 -6.00 2.74
C LEU A 70 5.95 -6.25 1.36
N PRO A 71 6.31 -7.51 1.01
CA PRO A 71 6.80 -7.84 -0.32
C PRO A 71 5.82 -7.44 -1.43
N PHE A 72 6.35 -6.96 -2.56
CA PHE A 72 5.55 -6.61 -3.73
C PHE A 72 4.63 -7.73 -4.21
N HIS A 73 3.37 -7.38 -4.48
CA HIS A 73 2.37 -8.28 -5.05
C HIS A 73 1.68 -7.61 -6.25
N GLU A 74 1.75 -8.24 -7.42
CA GLU A 74 1.40 -7.59 -8.69
C GLU A 74 -0.10 -7.36 -8.94
N ASN A 75 -0.96 -8.02 -8.15
CA ASN A 75 -2.41 -7.85 -8.23
C ASN A 75 -2.94 -6.71 -7.36
N CYS A 76 -2.13 -6.09 -6.50
CA CYS A 76 -2.60 -5.00 -5.65
C CYS A 76 -2.93 -3.73 -6.46
N GLY A 77 -3.62 -2.76 -5.87
CA GLY A 77 -3.84 -1.44 -6.48
C GLY A 77 -2.79 -0.40 -6.09
N LEU A 78 -2.33 -0.49 -4.84
CA LEU A 78 -1.32 0.38 -4.26
C LEU A 78 -0.23 -0.47 -3.60
N TYR A 79 1.01 -0.25 -3.99
CA TYR A 79 2.18 -0.82 -3.31
C TYR A 79 2.92 0.30 -2.60
N LEU A 80 3.13 0.19 -1.28
CA LEU A 80 3.83 1.17 -0.45
C LEU A 80 4.85 0.46 0.42
N ASP A 81 6.14 0.71 0.19
CA ASP A 81 7.21 0.02 0.91
C ASP A 81 8.54 0.77 0.81
N HIS A 82 9.50 0.40 1.65
CA HIS A 82 10.84 1.01 1.68
C HIS A 82 11.98 -0.02 1.70
N HIS A 83 11.66 -1.31 1.82
CA HIS A 83 12.65 -2.38 1.91
C HIS A 83 13.29 -2.67 0.54
N LEU A 84 14.62 -2.62 0.47
CA LEU A 84 15.34 -2.92 -0.79
C LEU A 84 15.07 -4.34 -1.30
N THR A 85 14.83 -5.28 -0.40
CA THR A 85 14.53 -6.69 -0.71
C THR A 85 13.12 -6.95 -1.23
N ASN A 86 12.23 -5.97 -1.09
CA ASN A 86 10.84 -6.04 -1.53
C ASN A 86 10.59 -5.24 -2.82
N ARG A 87 11.52 -4.35 -3.20
CA ARG A 87 11.42 -3.51 -4.39
C ARG A 87 11.14 -4.35 -5.66
N PRO A 88 10.08 -4.03 -6.43
CA PRO A 88 9.84 -4.71 -7.69
C PRO A 88 11.01 -4.49 -8.65
N THR A 89 11.25 -5.46 -9.54
CA THR A 89 12.15 -5.22 -10.67
C THR A 89 11.55 -4.16 -11.58
N LYS A 90 12.39 -3.46 -12.35
CA LYS A 90 11.93 -2.44 -13.30
C LYS A 90 10.82 -2.94 -14.24
N LYS A 91 10.94 -4.19 -14.71
CA LYS A 91 9.92 -4.81 -15.57
C LYS A 91 8.59 -5.02 -14.82
N GLN A 92 8.63 -5.54 -13.59
CA GLN A 92 7.43 -5.73 -12.78
C GLN A 92 6.74 -4.40 -12.48
N GLU A 93 7.51 -3.36 -12.15
CA GLU A 93 6.98 -2.02 -11.90
C GLU A 93 6.33 -1.42 -13.16
N GLU A 94 6.98 -1.53 -14.32
CA GLU A 94 6.43 -1.06 -15.60
C GLU A 94 5.12 -1.78 -15.95
N GLU A 95 5.06 -3.12 -15.80
CA GLU A 95 3.86 -3.92 -16.04
C GLU A 95 2.73 -3.58 -15.05
N PHE A 96 3.08 -3.38 -13.78
CA PHE A 96 2.15 -3.00 -12.72
C PHE A 96 1.51 -1.63 -12.97
N VAL A 97 2.34 -0.63 -13.27
CA VAL A 97 1.89 0.74 -13.57
C VAL A 97 1.08 0.78 -14.87
N ALA A 98 1.46 0.00 -15.90
CA ALA A 98 0.70 -0.09 -17.14
C ALA A 98 -0.73 -0.65 -16.95
N ARG A 99 -0.96 -1.46 -15.90
CA ARG A 99 -2.29 -1.96 -15.51
C ARG A 99 -3.07 -1.02 -14.58
N GLY A 100 -2.49 0.14 -14.24
CA GLY A 100 -3.10 1.14 -13.35
C GLY A 100 -2.70 1.01 -11.88
N GLY A 101 -1.76 0.12 -11.54
CA GLY A 101 -1.20 0.03 -10.20
C GLY A 101 -0.35 1.26 -9.85
N VAL A 102 -0.35 1.66 -8.58
CA VAL A 102 0.46 2.77 -8.08
C VAL A 102 1.59 2.22 -7.21
N CYS A 103 2.83 2.36 -7.68
CA CYS A 103 4.02 1.92 -6.97
C CYS A 103 4.64 3.10 -6.22
N GLN A 104 4.62 3.03 -4.89
CA GLN A 104 5.26 3.97 -3.98
C GLN A 104 6.35 3.24 -3.21
N TRP A 105 7.47 3.01 -3.89
CA TRP A 105 8.66 2.49 -3.25
C TRP A 105 9.71 3.60 -3.14
N GLU A 106 10.13 3.93 -1.95
CA GLU A 106 11.16 4.95 -1.71
C GLU A 106 12.10 4.53 -0.59
N ALA A 107 13.36 4.99 -0.66
CA ALA A 107 14.37 4.72 0.37
C ALA A 107 14.18 5.62 1.61
N THR A 108 12.96 5.68 2.15
CA THR A 108 12.62 6.41 3.36
C THR A 108 13.00 5.61 4.61
N PRO A 109 13.13 6.26 5.79
CA PRO A 109 13.44 5.57 7.04
C PRO A 109 12.40 4.53 7.47
N SER A 110 11.16 4.64 6.98
CA SER A 110 10.03 3.77 7.32
C SER A 110 8.91 3.88 6.28
N ALA A 111 8.06 2.86 6.18
CA ALA A 111 6.84 2.87 5.38
C ALA A 111 5.81 3.88 5.93
N ALA A 112 5.69 4.03 7.25
CA ALA A 112 4.83 5.04 7.87
C ALA A 112 5.25 6.47 7.49
N ARG A 113 6.56 6.72 7.37
CA ARG A 113 7.07 8.00 6.88
C ARG A 113 6.66 8.24 5.43
N LEU A 114 6.83 7.26 4.56
CA LEU A 114 6.41 7.36 3.17
C LEU A 114 4.90 7.60 3.04
N ALA A 115 4.08 6.87 3.80
CA ALA A 115 2.64 7.10 3.85
C ALA A 115 2.28 8.52 4.29
N TYR A 116 2.97 9.08 5.29
CA TYR A 116 2.74 10.44 5.75
C TYR A 116 3.07 11.47 4.67
N ASP A 117 4.24 11.34 4.04
CA ASP A 117 4.70 12.26 3.00
C ASP A 117 3.76 12.24 1.78
N LEU A 118 3.14 11.10 1.46
CA LEU A 118 2.15 10.98 0.38
C LEU A 118 0.83 11.72 0.67
N ILE A 119 0.33 11.65 1.91
CA ILE A 119 -0.98 12.24 2.25
C ILE A 119 -0.90 13.69 2.71
N SER A 120 0.30 14.16 3.05
CA SER A 120 0.57 15.54 3.49
C SER A 120 1.81 16.11 2.78
N PRO A 121 1.77 16.26 1.43
CA PRO A 121 2.90 16.69 0.61
C PRO A 121 3.34 18.13 0.86
#